data_AF-A0A0H4CW63-F1
#
_entry.id   AF-A0A0H4CW63-F1
#
_cell.length_a   1.000
_cell.length_b   1.000
_cell.length_c   1.000
_cell.angle_alpha   90.00
_cell.angle_beta   90.00
_cell.angle_gamma   90.00
#
_symmetry.space_group_name_H-M   'P 1'
#
loop_
_entity.id
_entity.type
_entity.pdbx_description
1 polymer ?
#
loop_
_entity_poly.entity_id
_entity_poly.type
_entity_poly.pdbx_seq_one_letter_code
_entity_poly.pdbx_strand_id
1 'polypeptide(L)'
;GARVLAEVAGFATRANAYHMTGLRPDGREMAAAIDAALLAAGRGPGDVDYINAHGSGTRQNDRHETAAFKRSFGDRAYEIPVSSIKSMIGHSLGAIGSLELAACVLAMESDLIPPTANYAEPDPECDLDYVPNVAREARLDT
;
A
#
# COMPACT_ATOMS: atom_id res chain seq x y z
N GLY A 1 4.94 -0.29 32.10
CA GLY A 1 3.85 0.08 31.17
C GLY A 1 3.80 -0.92 30.04
N ALA A 2 2.78 -0.88 29.19
CA ALA A 2 2.73 -1.70 27.98
C ALA A 2 3.78 -1.24 26.95
N ARG A 3 4.30 -2.15 26.13
CA ARG A 3 5.20 -1.83 25.01
C ARG A 3 4.38 -1.19 23.88
N VAL A 4 4.83 -0.04 23.40
CA VAL A 4 4.27 0.59 22.18
C VAL A 4 4.92 -0.08 20.97
N LEU A 5 4.11 -0.55 20.01
CA LEU A 5 4.59 -1.20 18.79
C LEU A 5 4.68 -0.22 17.62
N ALA A 6 3.62 0.57 17.40
CA ALA A 6 3.55 1.59 16.36
C ALA A 6 2.47 2.62 16.72
N GLU A 7 2.44 3.71 15.95
CA GLU A 7 1.42 4.76 16.01
C GLU A 7 0.63 4.80 14.69
N VAL A 8 -0.70 4.90 14.78
CA VAL A 8 -1.53 5.23 13.61
C VAL A 8 -1.62 6.75 13.52
N ALA A 9 -0.68 7.35 12.77
CA ALA A 9 -0.55 8.81 12.70
C ALA A 9 -1.69 9.50 11.93
N GLY A 10 -2.32 8.82 10.97
CA GLY A 10 -3.41 9.37 10.17
C GLY A 10 -4.25 8.32 9.46
N PHE A 11 -5.49 8.66 9.15
CA PHE A 11 -6.44 7.80 8.45
C PHE A 11 -7.45 8.63 7.67
N ALA A 12 -7.93 8.10 6.54
CA ALA A 12 -8.99 8.70 5.76
C ALA A 12 -9.86 7.65 5.08
N THR A 13 -11.13 8.00 4.86
CA THR A 13 -12.06 7.24 4.01
C THR A 13 -12.64 8.13 2.93
N ARG A 14 -12.81 7.56 1.73
CA ARG A 14 -13.44 8.21 0.59
C ARG A 14 -14.33 7.19 -0.13
N ALA A 15 -15.35 7.69 -0.84
CA ALA A 15 -16.16 6.91 -1.75
C ALA A 15 -15.84 7.33 -3.18
N ASN A 16 -15.73 6.37 -4.11
CA ASN A 16 -15.42 6.68 -5.50
C ASN A 16 -16.57 7.42 -6.23
N ALA A 17 -17.82 7.20 -5.79
CA ALA A 17 -19.06 7.74 -6.39
C ALA A 17 -19.10 7.65 -7.93
N TYR A 18 -18.44 6.66 -8.52
CA TYR A 18 -18.23 6.55 -9.97
C TYR A 18 -19.10 5.46 -10.58
N HIS A 19 -19.06 4.26 -10.01
CA HIS A 19 -19.80 3.10 -10.49
C HIS A 19 -19.96 2.10 -9.34
N MET A 20 -21.02 1.27 -9.38
CA MET A 20 -21.34 0.33 -8.29
C MET A 20 -20.18 -0.64 -7.97
N THR A 21 -19.44 -1.08 -8.99
CA THR A 21 -18.29 -2.00 -8.86
C THR A 21 -17.06 -1.54 -9.64
N GLY A 22 -17.18 -0.44 -10.38
CA GLY A 22 -16.14 -0.01 -11.32
C GLY A 22 -15.20 0.98 -10.65
N LEU A 23 -13.93 0.93 -11.03
CA LEU A 23 -12.93 1.90 -10.63
C LEU A 23 -12.47 2.72 -11.82
N ARG A 24 -12.13 3.97 -11.55
CA ARG A 24 -11.53 4.84 -12.55
C ARG A 24 -10.09 4.40 -12.79
N PRO A 25 -9.59 4.33 -14.02
CA PRO A 25 -8.18 3.96 -14.24
C PRO A 25 -7.19 5.01 -13.71
N ASP A 26 -7.64 6.23 -13.38
CA ASP A 26 -6.79 7.34 -12.95
C ASP A 26 -6.52 7.41 -11.44
N GLY A 27 -7.05 6.48 -10.64
CA GLY A 27 -6.74 6.40 -9.20
C GLY A 27 -7.24 7.58 -8.35
N ARG A 28 -8.04 8.50 -8.92
CA ARG A 28 -8.25 9.85 -8.37
C ARG A 28 -8.79 9.86 -6.94
N GLU A 29 -9.80 9.03 -6.65
CA GLU A 29 -10.46 8.97 -5.35
C GLU A 29 -9.56 8.35 -4.27
N MET A 30 -8.77 7.35 -4.63
CA MET A 30 -7.85 6.69 -3.71
C MET A 30 -6.67 7.60 -3.42
N ALA A 31 -6.15 8.31 -4.42
CA ALA A 31 -5.16 9.36 -4.22
C ALA A 31 -5.68 10.43 -3.25
N ALA A 32 -6.93 10.89 -3.42
CA ALA A 32 -7.54 11.85 -2.49
C ALA A 32 -7.76 11.29 -1.07
N ALA A 33 -7.80 9.97 -0.89
CA ALA A 33 -7.80 9.33 0.42
C ALA A 33 -6.38 9.28 1.02
N ILE A 34 -5.38 8.90 0.22
CA ILE A 34 -3.96 8.90 0.62
C ILE A 34 -3.52 10.31 1.03
N ASP A 35 -3.78 11.32 0.21
CA ASP A 35 -3.45 12.73 0.47
C ASP A 35 -4.06 13.22 1.78
N ALA A 36 -5.32 12.82 2.05
CA ALA A 36 -6.02 13.19 3.27
C ALA A 36 -5.46 12.47 4.52
N ALA A 37 -5.04 11.21 4.39
CA ALA A 37 -4.40 10.47 5.47
C ALA A 37 -3.01 11.03 5.81
N LEU A 38 -2.20 11.35 4.79
CA LEU A 38 -0.90 12.02 4.96
C LEU A 38 -1.06 13.40 5.62
N LEU A 39 -2.02 14.20 5.16
CA LEU A 39 -2.32 15.49 5.77
C LEU A 39 -2.75 15.36 7.24
N ALA A 40 -3.61 14.38 7.56
CA ALA A 40 -4.03 14.11 8.93
C ALA A 40 -2.84 13.69 9.83
N ALA A 41 -1.87 12.98 9.27
CA ALA A 41 -0.62 12.61 9.95
C ALA A 41 0.42 13.74 10.03
N GLY A 42 0.19 14.88 9.35
CA GLY A 42 1.19 15.94 9.22
C GLY A 42 2.43 15.52 8.43
N ARG A 43 2.26 14.58 7.49
CA ARG A 43 3.33 13.99 6.66
C ARG A 43 3.17 14.36 5.20
N GLY A 44 4.27 14.28 4.45
CA GLY A 44 4.30 14.40 3.00
C GLY A 44 4.73 13.11 2.30
N PRO A 45 4.69 13.09 0.96
CA PRO A 45 5.13 11.94 0.15
C PRO A 45 6.53 11.42 0.44
N GLY A 46 7.45 12.29 0.85
CA GLY A 46 8.84 11.94 1.16
C GLY A 46 9.02 11.22 2.50
N ASP A 47 7.98 11.21 3.34
CA ASP A 47 8.00 10.57 4.67
C ASP A 47 7.40 9.15 4.64
N VAL A 48 7.30 8.50 3.48
CA VAL A 48 6.77 7.12 3.36
C VAL A 48 7.89 6.21 2.88
N ASP A 49 8.20 5.20 3.69
CA ASP A 49 9.27 4.24 3.39
C ASP A 49 8.76 2.96 2.72
N TYR A 50 7.49 2.61 2.91
CA TYR A 50 6.90 1.37 2.40
C TYR A 50 5.37 1.49 2.22
N ILE A 51 4.84 0.84 1.18
CA ILE A 51 3.39 0.71 0.95
C ILE A 51 2.99 -0.77 1.01
N ASN A 52 2.17 -1.11 2.01
CA ASN A 52 1.40 -2.36 1.99
C ASN A 52 0.11 -2.14 1.20
N ALA A 53 0.14 -2.54 -0.07
CA ALA A 53 -0.93 -2.29 -1.03
C ALA A 53 -2.16 -3.15 -0.76
N HIS A 54 -3.32 -2.70 -1.24
CA HIS A 54 -4.50 -3.56 -1.19
C HIS A 54 -4.31 -4.76 -2.14
N GLY A 55 -3.68 -4.59 -3.31
CA GLY A 55 -3.07 -5.67 -4.10
C GLY A 55 -3.95 -6.91 -4.23
N SER A 56 -5.14 -6.72 -4.79
CA SER A 56 -6.16 -7.77 -4.95
C SER A 56 -5.78 -8.83 -5.98
N GLY A 57 -4.80 -8.54 -6.85
CA GLY A 57 -4.43 -9.39 -7.98
C GLY A 57 -5.40 -9.27 -9.16
N THR A 58 -6.27 -8.27 -9.16
CA THR A 58 -7.21 -8.02 -10.26
C THR A 58 -6.73 -6.84 -11.09
N ARG A 59 -6.71 -7.00 -12.41
CA ARG A 59 -6.20 -5.99 -13.35
C ARG A 59 -6.76 -4.60 -13.10
N GLN A 60 -8.06 -4.47 -12.84
CA GLN A 60 -8.68 -3.15 -12.61
C GLN A 60 -8.21 -2.50 -11.30
N ASN A 61 -8.17 -3.24 -10.19
CA ASN A 61 -7.79 -2.67 -8.89
C ASN A 61 -6.30 -2.36 -8.85
N ASP A 62 -5.45 -3.28 -9.35
CA ASP A 62 -4.00 -3.11 -9.23
C ASP A 62 -3.53 -1.90 -10.06
N ARG A 63 -4.13 -1.67 -11.24
CA ARG A 63 -3.92 -0.43 -12.04
C ARG A 63 -4.45 0.82 -11.33
N HIS A 64 -5.62 0.71 -10.70
CA HIS A 64 -6.21 1.81 -9.95
C HIS A 64 -5.33 2.24 -8.77
N GLU A 65 -4.80 1.28 -8.01
CA GLU A 65 -3.85 1.51 -6.92
C GLU A 65 -2.55 2.12 -7.43
N THR A 66 -1.96 1.55 -8.49
CA THR A 66 -0.75 2.10 -9.12
C THR A 66 -0.94 3.56 -9.51
N ALA A 67 -2.03 3.88 -10.20
CA ALA A 67 -2.33 5.24 -10.61
C ALA A 67 -2.54 6.18 -9.41
N ALA A 68 -3.18 5.70 -8.34
CA ALA A 68 -3.38 6.46 -7.12
C ALA A 68 -2.05 6.79 -6.42
N PHE A 69 -1.15 5.82 -6.29
CA PHE A 69 0.18 6.03 -5.71
C PHE A 69 0.99 7.05 -6.52
N LYS A 70 1.05 6.89 -7.84
CA LYS A 70 1.72 7.88 -8.72
C LYS A 70 1.16 9.28 -8.55
N ARG A 71 -0.16 9.40 -8.37
CA ARG A 71 -0.82 10.70 -8.22
C ARG A 71 -0.52 11.36 -6.88
N SER A 72 -0.47 10.60 -5.79
CA SER A 72 -0.20 11.12 -4.44
C SER A 72 1.28 11.34 -4.18
N PHE A 73 2.14 10.45 -4.66
CA PHE A 73 3.57 10.48 -4.37
C PHE A 73 4.41 11.12 -5.48
N GLY A 74 3.87 11.31 -6.70
CA GLY A 74 4.64 11.83 -7.83
C GLY A 74 5.79 10.90 -8.21
N ASP A 75 6.95 11.46 -8.55
CA ASP A 75 8.15 10.68 -8.91
C ASP A 75 8.61 9.76 -7.77
N ARG A 76 8.38 10.16 -6.51
CA ARG A 76 8.71 9.35 -5.33
C ARG A 76 7.98 8.00 -5.31
N ALA A 77 6.84 7.87 -5.99
CA ALA A 77 6.10 6.60 -6.10
C ALA A 77 6.97 5.45 -6.63
N TYR A 78 7.91 5.75 -7.53
CA TYR A 78 8.79 4.77 -8.17
C TYR A 78 9.92 4.26 -7.26
N GLU A 79 10.14 4.94 -6.14
CA GLU A 79 11.21 4.63 -5.20
C GLU A 79 10.69 4.02 -3.90
N ILE A 80 9.38 4.09 -3.65
CA ILE A 80 8.77 3.48 -2.47
C ILE A 80 8.51 2.00 -2.77
N PRO A 81 9.12 1.06 -2.04
CA PRO A 81 8.83 -0.34 -2.20
C PRO A 81 7.36 -0.64 -1.86
N VAL A 82 6.72 -1.48 -2.67
CA VAL A 82 5.32 -1.87 -2.53
C VAL A 82 5.21 -3.38 -2.40
N SER A 83 4.39 -3.89 -1.50
CA SER A 83 4.02 -5.31 -1.53
C SER A 83 2.59 -5.55 -1.05
N SER A 84 2.10 -6.78 -1.21
CA SER A 84 0.79 -7.19 -0.70
C SER A 84 0.86 -8.59 -0.10
N ILE A 85 0.50 -8.68 1.18
CA ILE A 85 0.48 -9.95 1.91
C ILE A 85 -0.66 -10.88 1.46
N LYS A 86 -1.67 -10.37 0.74
CA LYS A 86 -2.78 -11.18 0.21
C LYS A 86 -2.30 -12.29 -0.71
N SER A 87 -1.16 -12.09 -1.35
CA SER A 87 -0.49 -13.10 -2.17
C SER A 87 -0.14 -14.39 -1.41
N MET A 88 0.02 -14.31 -0.08
CA MET A 88 0.42 -15.42 0.79
C MET A 88 -0.74 -15.94 1.64
N ILE A 89 -1.62 -15.05 2.12
CA ILE A 89 -2.69 -15.40 3.08
C ILE A 89 -4.10 -15.36 2.48
N GLY A 90 -4.24 -14.98 1.21
CA GLY A 90 -5.52 -14.76 0.55
C GLY A 90 -6.23 -13.49 0.99
N HIS A 91 -7.43 -13.27 0.45
CA HIS A 91 -8.25 -12.11 0.77
C HIS A 91 -9.15 -12.40 1.98
N SER A 92 -8.70 -12.01 3.17
CA SER A 92 -9.36 -12.30 4.45
C SER A 92 -10.61 -11.46 4.76
N LEU A 93 -11.17 -10.77 3.75
CA LEU A 93 -12.41 -9.99 3.82
C LEU A 93 -12.37 -9.00 5.00
N GLY A 94 -13.33 -9.07 5.93
CA GLY A 94 -13.45 -8.13 7.05
C GLY A 94 -12.24 -8.07 7.98
N ALA A 95 -11.35 -9.07 7.97
CA ALA A 95 -10.15 -9.07 8.79
C ALA A 95 -8.94 -8.39 8.14
N ILE A 96 -9.02 -8.03 6.85
CA ILE A 96 -7.84 -7.68 6.06
C ILE A 96 -7.10 -6.46 6.61
N GLY A 97 -7.80 -5.39 6.97
CA GLY A 97 -7.17 -4.16 7.48
C GLY A 97 -6.33 -4.42 8.73
N SER A 98 -6.81 -5.27 9.64
CA SER A 98 -6.07 -5.62 10.87
C SER A 98 -4.83 -6.46 10.58
N LEU A 99 -4.91 -7.39 9.62
CA LEU A 99 -3.76 -8.23 9.23
C LEU A 99 -2.71 -7.43 8.47
N GLU A 100 -3.13 -6.51 7.61
CA GLU A 100 -2.23 -5.60 6.88
C GLU A 100 -1.52 -4.63 7.82
N LEU A 101 -2.24 -4.08 8.80
CA LEU A 101 -1.63 -3.26 9.84
C LEU A 101 -0.60 -4.06 10.65
N ALA A 102 -0.95 -5.27 11.09
CA ALA A 102 -0.02 -6.14 11.82
C ALA A 102 1.23 -6.47 10.98
N ALA A 103 1.07 -6.70 9.68
CA ALA A 103 2.21 -6.92 8.78
C ALA A 103 3.11 -5.69 8.64
N CYS A 104 2.55 -4.47 8.56
CA CYS A 104 3.36 -3.24 8.57
C CYS A 104 4.15 -3.09 9.87
N VAL A 105 3.52 -3.35 11.02
CA VAL A 105 4.21 -3.30 12.33
C VAL A 105 5.34 -4.32 12.39
N LEU A 106 5.10 -5.55 11.95
CA LEU A 106 6.15 -6.58 11.90
C LEU A 106 7.28 -6.24 10.92
N ALA A 107 6.96 -5.57 9.80
CA ALA A 107 7.95 -5.11 8.84
C ALA A 107 8.86 -4.03 9.46
N MET A 108 8.28 -3.09 10.21
CA MET A 108 9.03 -2.08 10.98
C MET A 108 9.88 -2.72 12.09
N GLU A 109 9.33 -3.67 12.86
CA GLU A 109 10.09 -4.33 13.94
C GLU A 109 11.24 -5.20 13.42
N SER A 110 11.16 -5.68 12.18
CA SER A 110 12.13 -6.61 11.60
C SER A 110 13.05 -5.97 10.55
N ASP A 111 12.87 -4.69 10.22
CA ASP A 111 13.52 -4.01 9.09
C ASP A 111 13.43 -4.83 7.78
N LEU A 112 12.26 -5.43 7.54
CA LEU A 112 12.06 -6.40 6.47
C LEU A 112 10.68 -6.24 5.82
N ILE A 113 10.67 -5.89 4.54
CA ILE A 113 9.47 -5.80 3.72
C ILE A 113 9.08 -7.21 3.25
N PRO A 114 7.84 -7.67 3.53
CA PRO A 114 7.37 -8.97 3.07
C PRO A 114 7.25 -9.00 1.54
N PRO A 115 7.48 -10.15 0.89
CA PRO A 115 7.34 -10.25 -0.55
C PRO A 115 5.87 -10.29 -0.98
N THR A 116 5.65 -9.94 -2.24
CA THR A 116 4.46 -10.35 -2.98
C THR A 116 4.74 -11.72 -3.61
N ALA A 117 4.11 -12.77 -3.09
CA ALA A 117 4.26 -14.12 -3.62
C ALA A 117 3.57 -14.27 -4.99
N ASN A 118 3.99 -15.28 -5.76
CA ASN A 118 3.47 -15.60 -7.10
C ASN A 118 3.65 -14.48 -8.14
N TYR A 119 4.59 -13.56 -7.91
CA TYR A 119 4.86 -12.43 -8.80
C TYR A 119 5.95 -12.82 -9.80
N ALA A 120 5.58 -13.52 -10.87
CA ALA A 120 6.52 -14.00 -11.89
C ALA A 120 6.62 -13.07 -13.11
N GLU A 121 5.48 -12.51 -13.54
CA GLU A 121 5.39 -11.66 -14.73
C GLU A 121 4.81 -10.29 -14.33
N PRO A 122 5.60 -9.21 -14.37
CA PRO A 122 5.12 -7.86 -14.06
C PRO A 122 4.03 -7.41 -15.04
N ASP A 123 2.96 -6.75 -14.55
CA ASP A 123 2.02 -6.02 -15.42
C ASP A 123 2.69 -4.70 -15.84
N PRO A 124 2.86 -4.41 -17.15
CA PRO A 124 3.46 -3.14 -17.61
C PRO A 124 2.70 -1.89 -17.17
N GLU A 125 1.43 -2.01 -16.80
CA GLU A 125 0.62 -0.90 -16.27
C GLU A 125 0.77 -0.74 -14.74
N CYS A 126 1.47 -1.65 -14.07
CA CYS A 126 1.82 -1.64 -12.65
C CYS A 126 3.35 -1.65 -12.51
N ASP A 127 3.98 -0.53 -12.87
CA ASP A 127 5.42 -0.30 -13.09
C ASP A 127 6.15 0.32 -11.88
N LEU A 128 5.59 0.22 -10.67
CA LEU A 128 6.25 0.67 -9.44
C LEU A 128 7.18 -0.43 -8.89
N ASP A 129 7.91 -0.10 -7.82
CA ASP A 129 8.85 -1.01 -7.16
C ASP A 129 8.14 -2.07 -6.30
N TYR A 130 7.44 -3.00 -6.95
CA TYR A 130 6.81 -4.14 -6.29
C TYR A 130 7.86 -5.16 -5.83
N VAL A 131 7.90 -5.49 -4.54
CA VAL A 131 8.82 -6.47 -3.94
C VAL A 131 8.37 -7.89 -4.31
N PRO A 132 9.07 -8.62 -5.19
CA PRO A 132 8.55 -9.86 -5.76
C PRO A 132 9.22 -11.10 -5.16
N ASN A 133 8.41 -12.05 -4.68
CA ASN A 133 8.77 -13.41 -4.22
C ASN A 133 9.77 -13.56 -3.06
N VAL A 134 10.67 -12.61 -2.87
CA VAL A 134 11.72 -12.61 -1.83
C VAL A 134 11.58 -11.33 -1.00
N ALA A 135 11.61 -11.49 0.32
CA ALA A 135 11.55 -10.36 1.24
C ALA A 135 12.74 -9.41 0.99
N ARG A 136 12.55 -8.12 1.26
CA ARG A 136 13.58 -7.11 1.06
C ARG A 136 13.93 -6.46 2.39
N GLU A 137 15.21 -6.51 2.76
CA GLU A 137 15.71 -5.76 3.91
C GLU A 137 15.60 -4.26 3.61
N ALA A 138 14.97 -3.53 4.51
CA ALA A 138 14.83 -2.08 4.45
C ALA A 138 14.53 -1.58 5.85
N ARG A 139 15.26 -0.55 6.29
CA ARG A 139 14.92 0.12 7.53
C ARG A 139 13.65 0.94 7.33
N LEU A 140 12.62 0.66 8.12
CA LEU A 140 11.31 1.32 8.01
C LEU A 140 11.05 2.09 9.30
N ASP A 141 11.11 3.42 9.22
CA ASP A 141 10.76 4.29 10.34
C ASP A 141 9.34 4.87 10.17
N THR A 142 8.77 4.83 8.95
CA THR A 142 7.46 5.40 8.59
C THR A 142 6.69 4.65 7.49
#